data_AF-W0I427-F1
#
_entry.id   AF-W0I427-F1
#
_cell.length_a   1.000
_cell.length_b   1.000
_cell.length_c   1.000
_cell.angle_alpha   90.00
_cell.angle_beta   90.00
_cell.angle_gamma   90.00
#
_symmetry.space_group_name_H-M   'P 1'
#
loop_
_entity.id
_entity.type
_entity.pdbx_description
1 polymer ?
#
loop_
_entity_poly.entity_id
_entity_poly.type
_entity_poly.pdbx_seq_one_letter_code
_entity_poly.pdbx_strand_id
1 'polypeptide(L)'
;MTPEEFAERIKAKFEDVEVKITENKLPHPRKRIWIEVSREKFKDVVKFLKEIDPTAQFSIIIAEDRGDRLTAKYHWEMFWEQGESLSVVIGTACSKDDPVLPTITDIFPSSLPYEREVQEFLGIKYEGIPDPRRLFLPDDFPEGVYPLRLDETGITPEMVKNAGHPYRRESK
;
A
#
# COMPACT_ATOMS: atom_id res chain seq x y z
N MET A 1 16.32 -14.03 13.18
CA MET A 1 15.55 -13.18 14.12
C MET A 1 14.11 -13.64 14.12
N THR A 2 13.49 -13.78 15.29
CA THR A 2 12.09 -14.23 15.39
C THR A 2 11.10 -13.07 15.18
N PRO A 3 9.83 -13.36 14.82
CA PRO A 3 8.82 -12.32 14.71
C PRO A 3 8.60 -11.53 16.02
N GLU A 4 8.68 -12.21 17.15
CA GLU A 4 8.54 -11.62 18.48
C GLU A 4 9.72 -10.70 18.81
N GLU A 5 10.96 -11.12 18.54
CA GLU A 5 12.15 -10.28 18.71
C GLU A 5 12.08 -9.02 17.84
N PHE A 6 11.61 -9.15 16.60
CA PHE A 6 11.47 -8.01 15.70
C PHE A 6 10.40 -7.03 16.20
N ALA A 7 9.24 -7.53 16.64
CA ALA A 7 8.17 -6.70 17.19
C ALA A 7 8.64 -5.89 18.40
N GLU A 8 9.41 -6.49 19.30
CA GLU A 8 9.96 -5.79 20.47
C GLU A 8 10.99 -4.72 20.07
N ARG A 9 11.84 -4.98 19.06
CA ARG A 9 12.77 -3.97 18.53
C ARG A 9 12.04 -2.76 17.93
N ILE A 10 10.93 -2.99 17.23
CA ILE A 10 10.12 -1.91 16.65
C ILE A 10 9.51 -1.06 17.75
N LYS A 11 8.86 -1.69 18.73
CA LYS A 11 8.24 -0.97 19.87
C LYS A 11 9.26 -0.22 20.72
N ALA A 12 10.49 -0.73 20.84
CA ALA A 12 11.55 -0.07 21.60
C ALA A 12 12.09 1.19 20.89
N LYS A 13 12.07 1.23 19.55
CA LYS A 13 12.62 2.35 18.78
C LYS A 13 11.57 3.41 18.43
N PHE A 14 10.32 3.00 18.22
CA PHE A 14 9.25 3.89 17.80
C PHE A 14 8.10 3.88 18.82
N GLU A 15 7.84 5.03 19.42
CA GLU A 15 6.65 5.28 20.23
C GLU A 15 5.40 5.32 19.34
N ASP A 16 4.24 4.93 19.87
CA ASP A 16 2.93 4.94 19.18
C ASP A 16 2.83 4.11 17.89
N VAL A 17 3.45 2.93 17.87
CA VAL A 17 3.32 1.97 16.78
C VAL A 17 2.46 0.80 17.21
N GLU A 18 1.39 0.52 16.46
CA GLU A 18 0.58 -0.68 16.69
C GLU A 18 1.24 -1.86 15.96
N VAL A 19 1.70 -2.85 16.71
CA VAL A 19 2.30 -4.07 16.17
C VAL A 19 1.44 -5.27 16.52
N LYS A 20 1.01 -6.01 15.49
CA LYS A 20 0.20 -7.22 15.60
C LYS A 20 0.86 -8.37 14.87
N ILE A 21 1.01 -9.50 15.55
CA ILE A 21 1.49 -10.75 14.93
C ILE A 21 0.29 -11.65 14.67
N THR A 22 0.18 -12.15 13.44
CA THR A 22 -0.86 -13.12 13.05
C THR A 22 -0.21 -14.38 12.48
N GLU A 23 -0.83 -15.52 12.71
CA GLU A 23 -0.41 -16.80 12.15
C GLU A 23 -1.55 -17.41 11.33
N ASN A 24 -1.25 -17.83 10.11
CA ASN A 24 -2.24 -18.48 9.25
C ASN A 24 -2.43 -19.96 9.62
N LYS A 25 -3.69 -20.43 9.66
CA LYS A 25 -4.07 -21.82 10.05
C LYS A 25 -4.02 -22.86 8.91
N LEU A 26 -3.17 -22.67 7.89
CA LEU A 26 -3.10 -23.52 6.69
C LEU A 26 -1.92 -24.50 6.76
N PRO A 27 -1.81 -25.53 5.86
CA PRO A 27 -0.83 -26.62 5.98
C PRO A 27 0.65 -26.19 6.12
N HIS A 28 0.96 -24.93 5.83
CA HIS A 28 2.23 -24.28 6.15
C HIS A 28 1.94 -23.05 7.01
N PRO A 29 1.97 -23.17 8.36
CA PRO A 29 1.74 -22.04 9.24
C PRO A 29 2.85 -21.02 9.01
N ARG A 30 2.46 -19.75 8.84
CA ARG A 30 3.39 -18.65 8.62
C ARG A 30 2.96 -17.48 9.47
N LYS A 31 3.91 -16.96 10.25
CA LYS A 31 3.71 -15.74 11.04
C LYS A 31 3.95 -14.52 10.16
N ARG A 32 3.08 -13.53 10.31
CA ARG A 32 3.20 -12.22 9.67
C ARG A 32 3.07 -11.13 10.71
N ILE A 33 3.95 -10.14 10.60
CA ILE A 33 3.93 -8.95 11.43
C ILE A 33 3.19 -7.86 10.68
N TRP A 34 2.19 -7.27 11.33
CA TRP A 34 1.47 -6.11 10.86
C TRP A 34 1.84 -4.94 11.75
N ILE A 35 2.20 -3.83 11.11
CA ILE A 35 2.64 -2.60 11.75
C ILE A 35 1.77 -1.50 11.18
N GLU A 36 1.06 -0.76 12.01
CA GLU A 36 0.30 0.43 11.57
C GLU A 36 0.97 1.68 12.16
N VAL A 37 1.28 2.65 11.29
CA VAL A 37 2.00 3.88 11.66
C VAL A 37 1.44 5.12 10.99
N SER A 38 1.60 6.27 11.64
CA SER A 38 1.28 7.55 11.02
C SER A 38 2.20 7.83 9.83
N ARG A 39 1.71 8.60 8.86
CA ARG A 39 2.46 8.92 7.62
C ARG A 39 3.77 9.65 7.91
N GLU A 40 3.84 10.41 9.00
CA GLU A 40 5.03 11.16 9.42
C GLU A 40 6.16 10.22 9.85
N LYS A 41 5.82 9.10 10.52
CA LYS A 41 6.78 8.10 11.00
C LYS A 41 7.08 7.02 9.97
N PHE A 42 6.23 6.85 8.96
CA PHE A 42 6.30 5.75 7.99
C PHE A 42 7.69 5.62 7.35
N LYS A 43 8.23 6.71 6.80
CA LYS A 43 9.53 6.69 6.11
C LYS A 43 10.68 6.32 7.03
N ASP A 44 10.65 6.74 8.29
CA ASP A 44 11.70 6.42 9.26
C ASP A 44 11.65 4.96 9.72
N VAL A 45 10.46 4.36 9.82
CA VAL A 45 10.32 2.92 10.06
C VAL A 45 10.86 2.12 8.87
N VAL A 46 10.61 2.57 7.64
CA VAL A 46 11.14 1.92 6.43
C VAL A 46 12.65 2.03 6.31
N LYS A 47 13.25 3.17 6.71
CA LYS A 47 14.72 3.28 6.84
C LYS A 47 15.26 2.27 7.84
N PHE A 48 14.63 2.17 9.01
CA PHE A 48 15.05 1.22 10.04
C PHE A 48 14.96 -0.24 9.58
N LEU A 49 13.92 -0.62 8.83
CA LEU A 49 13.83 -1.93 8.18
C LEU A 49 15.08 -2.22 7.32
N LYS A 50 15.46 -1.26 6.46
CA LYS A 50 16.60 -1.39 5.55
C LYS A 50 17.95 -1.42 6.28
N GLU A 51 18.09 -0.70 7.39
CA GLU A 51 19.27 -0.73 8.26
C GLU A 51 19.43 -2.09 8.94
N ILE A 52 18.33 -2.65 9.44
CA ILE A 52 18.30 -3.93 10.13
C ILE A 52 18.59 -5.09 9.16
N ASP A 53 18.00 -5.02 7.96
CA ASP A 53 18.18 -6.01 6.92
C ASP A 53 18.45 -5.34 5.56
N PRO A 54 19.74 -5.17 5.20
CA PRO A 54 20.12 -4.62 3.90
C PRO A 54 19.62 -5.45 2.71
N THR A 55 19.36 -6.76 2.89
CA THR A 55 18.89 -7.66 1.83
C THR A 55 17.37 -7.81 1.81
N ALA A 56 16.64 -7.05 2.63
CA ALA A 56 15.18 -7.04 2.66
C ALA A 56 14.59 -6.82 1.25
N GLN A 57 13.62 -7.66 0.91
CA GLN A 57 12.93 -7.62 -0.37
C GLN A 57 11.57 -6.94 -0.22
N PHE A 58 11.41 -5.80 -0.88
CA PHE A 58 10.10 -5.18 -1.09
C PHE A 58 9.29 -6.00 -2.10
N SER A 59 8.00 -6.23 -1.82
CA SER A 59 7.12 -7.07 -2.62
C SER A 59 6.02 -6.31 -3.33
N ILE A 60 5.09 -5.69 -2.58
CA ILE A 60 3.88 -5.05 -3.13
C ILE A 60 3.41 -3.90 -2.24
N ILE A 61 2.62 -3.00 -2.84
CA ILE A 61 1.76 -2.05 -2.13
C ILE A 61 0.31 -2.48 -2.36
N ILE A 62 -0.46 -2.55 -1.28
CA ILE A 62 -1.92 -2.69 -1.33
C ILE A 62 -2.50 -1.40 -0.79
N ALA A 63 -3.05 -0.58 -1.67
CA ALA A 63 -3.74 0.64 -1.28
C ALA A 63 -5.24 0.50 -1.47
N GLU A 64 -6.00 1.11 -0.57
CA GLU A 64 -7.45 0.96 -0.47
C GLU A 64 -8.09 2.28 -0.02
N ASP A 65 -9.23 2.60 -0.63
CA ASP A 65 -10.16 3.57 -0.09
C ASP A 65 -11.06 2.90 0.96
N ARG A 66 -10.96 3.36 2.21
CA ARG A 66 -11.74 2.84 3.34
C ARG A 66 -13.03 3.63 3.60
N GLY A 67 -13.36 4.58 2.73
CA GLY A 67 -14.53 5.44 2.82
C GLY A 67 -14.21 6.76 3.52
N ASP A 68 -13.71 6.70 4.74
CA ASP A 68 -13.30 7.88 5.54
C ASP A 68 -11.86 8.33 5.28
N ARG A 69 -10.99 7.41 4.86
CA ARG A 69 -9.56 7.65 4.63
C ARG A 69 -8.99 6.77 3.53
N LEU A 70 -7.82 7.15 3.05
CA LEU A 70 -7.02 6.34 2.13
C LEU A 70 -5.94 5.60 2.92
N THR A 71 -5.73 4.33 2.62
CA THR A 71 -4.74 3.49 3.28
C THR A 71 -3.80 2.87 2.27
N ALA A 72 -2.54 2.67 2.65
CA ALA A 72 -1.54 1.96 1.84
C ALA A 72 -0.73 1.03 2.74
N LYS A 73 -0.66 -0.24 2.36
CA LYS A 73 0.05 -1.32 3.07
C LYS A 73 1.17 -1.85 2.22
N TYR A 74 2.37 -1.80 2.76
CA TYR A 74 3.60 -2.17 2.09
C TYR A 74 4.12 -3.48 2.65
N HIS A 75 4.53 -4.38 1.76
CA HIS A 75 4.94 -5.73 2.12
C HIS A 75 6.44 -5.93 1.89
N TRP A 76 7.10 -6.49 2.90
CA TRP A 76 8.49 -6.92 2.84
C TRP A 76 8.68 -8.36 3.28
N GLU A 77 9.70 -8.96 2.69
CA GLU A 77 10.27 -10.24 3.10
C GLU A 77 11.70 -9.98 3.58
N MET A 78 11.97 -10.24 4.86
CA MET A 78 13.25 -9.97 5.50
C MET A 78 13.96 -11.26 5.92
N PHE A 79 15.27 -11.21 6.11
CA PHE A 79 16.13 -12.30 6.61
C PHE A 79 16.05 -13.59 5.80
N TRP A 80 15.69 -13.50 4.53
CA TRP A 80 15.52 -14.67 3.66
C TRP A 80 16.83 -15.46 3.45
N GLU A 81 17.99 -14.84 3.64
CA GLU A 81 19.30 -15.53 3.59
C GLU A 81 19.59 -16.38 4.84
N GLN A 82 18.89 -16.13 5.95
CA GLN A 82 19.16 -16.74 7.26
C GLN A 82 18.23 -17.92 7.59
N GLY A 83 17.36 -18.31 6.65
CA GLY A 83 16.40 -19.39 6.82
C GLY A 83 14.98 -18.97 6.45
N GLU A 84 14.02 -19.24 7.33
CA GLU A 84 12.63 -18.83 7.12
C GLU A 84 12.53 -17.29 7.12
N SER A 85 12.04 -16.72 6.01
CA SER A 85 11.92 -15.27 5.86
C SER A 85 10.80 -14.70 6.73
N LEU A 86 11.07 -13.52 7.28
CA LEU A 86 10.14 -12.77 8.09
C LEU A 86 9.24 -11.90 7.19
N SER A 87 7.94 -12.19 7.20
CA SER A 87 6.93 -11.41 6.46
C SER A 87 6.48 -10.20 7.29
N VAL A 88 6.79 -9.00 6.83
CA VAL A 88 6.45 -7.73 7.51
C VAL A 88 5.55 -6.89 6.61
N VAL A 89 4.46 -6.40 7.17
CA VAL A 89 3.54 -5.48 6.50
C VAL A 89 3.46 -4.19 7.31
N ILE A 90 3.72 -3.06 6.65
CA ILE A 90 3.57 -1.74 7.26
C ILE A 90 2.44 -1.00 6.55
N GLY A 91 1.40 -0.67 7.31
CA GLY A 91 0.30 0.16 6.90
C GLY A 91 0.49 1.62 7.32
N THR A 92 0.07 2.52 6.45
CA THR A 92 -0.08 3.94 6.73
C THR A 92 -1.33 4.48 6.06
N ALA A 93 -1.77 5.67 6.46
CA ALA A 93 -3.00 6.27 5.99
C ALA A 93 -2.88 7.79 5.83
N CYS A 94 -3.71 8.35 4.95
CA CYS A 94 -3.88 9.79 4.76
C CYS A 94 -5.37 10.15 4.64
N SER A 95 -5.70 11.41 4.91
CA SER A 95 -7.05 11.93 4.72
C SER A 95 -7.38 12.02 3.23
N LYS A 96 -8.68 11.97 2.89
CA LYS A 96 -9.13 12.23 1.51
C LYS A 96 -8.93 13.68 1.08
N ASP A 97 -8.96 14.61 2.04
CA ASP A 97 -8.75 16.06 1.78
C ASP A 97 -7.27 16.40 1.59
N ASP A 98 -6.38 15.57 2.12
CA ASP A 98 -4.93 15.69 2.03
C ASP A 98 -4.31 14.32 1.69
N PRO A 99 -4.55 13.81 0.46
CA PRO A 99 -4.19 12.45 0.05
C PRO A 99 -2.71 12.36 -0.29
N VAL A 100 -1.86 12.61 0.70
CA VAL A 100 -0.41 12.69 0.56
C VAL A 100 0.27 11.70 1.52
N LEU A 101 1.19 10.90 0.96
CA LEU A 101 2.07 9.99 1.69
C LEU A 101 3.54 10.23 1.29
N PRO A 102 4.52 9.91 2.14
CA PRO A 102 5.93 10.01 1.75
C PRO A 102 6.34 8.83 0.85
N THR A 103 7.14 9.11 -0.19
CA THR A 103 7.76 8.05 -1.00
C THR A 103 8.81 7.26 -0.21
N ILE A 104 8.96 5.98 -0.55
CA ILE A 104 10.07 5.14 -0.12
C ILE A 104 11.00 4.76 -1.29
N THR A 105 10.81 5.36 -2.47
CA THR A 105 11.59 5.04 -3.69
C THR A 105 13.09 5.29 -3.51
N ASP A 106 13.49 6.25 -2.66
CA ASP A 106 14.89 6.50 -2.30
C ASP A 106 15.53 5.39 -1.43
N ILE A 107 14.71 4.60 -0.73
CA ILE A 107 15.16 3.48 0.13
C ILE A 107 15.01 2.14 -0.63
N PHE A 108 13.88 1.95 -1.29
CA PHE A 108 13.53 0.78 -2.08
C PHE A 108 13.09 1.25 -3.49
N PRO A 109 14.03 1.37 -4.45
CA PRO A 109 13.71 1.84 -5.81
C PRO A 109 12.67 0.99 -6.55
N SER A 110 12.50 -0.27 -6.16
CA SER A 110 11.46 -1.17 -6.68
C SER A 110 10.03 -0.76 -6.33
N SER A 111 9.82 0.17 -5.40
CA SER A 111 8.50 0.69 -5.03
C SER A 111 7.90 1.66 -6.06
N LEU A 112 8.73 2.30 -6.89
CA LEU A 112 8.31 3.32 -7.85
C LEU A 112 7.09 2.94 -8.72
N PRO A 113 7.06 1.79 -9.43
CA PRO A 113 5.90 1.44 -10.25
C PRO A 113 4.61 1.27 -9.42
N TYR A 114 4.72 0.80 -8.18
CA TYR A 114 3.57 0.61 -7.29
C TYR A 114 3.07 1.94 -6.73
N GLU A 115 3.98 2.84 -6.33
CA GLU A 115 3.61 4.19 -5.89
C GLU A 115 2.91 4.96 -7.03
N ARG A 116 3.37 4.77 -8.28
CA ARG A 116 2.71 5.33 -9.48
C ARG A 116 1.34 4.73 -9.73
N GLU A 117 1.17 3.41 -9.59
CA GLU A 117 -0.14 2.75 -9.67
C GLU A 117 -1.12 3.34 -8.64
N VAL A 118 -0.68 3.49 -7.40
CA VAL A 118 -1.52 4.01 -6.32
C VAL A 118 -1.88 5.49 -6.56
N GLN A 119 -0.96 6.31 -7.07
CA GLN A 119 -1.25 7.69 -7.52
C GLN A 119 -2.33 7.72 -8.58
N GLU A 120 -2.22 6.83 -9.56
CA GLU A 120 -3.07 6.80 -10.73
C GLU A 120 -4.49 6.27 -10.44
N PHE A 121 -4.61 5.26 -9.58
CA PHE A 121 -5.87 4.59 -9.31
C PHE A 121 -6.64 5.12 -8.09
N LEU A 122 -5.94 5.67 -7.10
CA LEU A 122 -6.53 6.16 -5.84
C LEU A 122 -6.27 7.65 -5.57
N GLY A 123 -5.41 8.31 -6.36
CA GLY A 123 -5.13 9.74 -6.20
C GLY A 123 -4.23 10.09 -5.02
N ILE A 124 -3.60 9.10 -4.37
CA ILE A 124 -2.63 9.35 -3.29
C ILE A 124 -1.32 9.84 -3.90
N LYS A 125 -0.93 11.09 -3.63
CA LYS A 125 0.34 11.68 -4.10
C LYS A 125 1.50 11.27 -3.20
N TYR A 126 2.64 10.95 -3.80
CA TYR A 126 3.86 10.63 -3.05
C TYR A 126 4.86 11.79 -3.05
N GLU A 127 5.17 12.32 -1.86
CA GLU A 127 6.18 13.37 -1.72
C GLU A 127 7.58 12.83 -2.03
N GLY A 128 8.28 13.48 -2.97
CA GLY A 128 9.65 13.13 -3.35
C GLY A 128 9.76 12.00 -4.39
N ILE A 129 8.66 11.54 -4.97
CA ILE A 129 8.68 10.51 -6.01
C ILE A 129 9.47 11.00 -7.24
N PRO A 130 10.41 10.20 -7.80
CA PRO A 130 11.26 10.67 -8.90
C PRO A 130 10.53 10.81 -10.24
N ASP A 131 9.46 10.04 -10.47
CA ASP A 131 8.66 10.08 -11.69
C ASP A 131 7.16 9.94 -11.36
N PRO A 132 6.39 11.05 -11.38
CA PRO A 132 4.97 11.05 -11.03
C PRO A 132 4.02 10.72 -12.20
N ARG A 133 4.54 10.37 -13.38
CA ARG A 133 3.70 10.13 -14.56
C ARG A 133 2.81 8.89 -14.40
N ARG A 134 1.63 8.92 -15.04
CA ARG A 134 0.73 7.76 -15.21
C ARG A 134 1.44 6.54 -15.81
N LEU A 135 1.00 5.34 -15.47
CA LEU A 135 1.61 4.08 -15.92
C LEU A 135 0.62 3.20 -16.70
N PHE A 136 -0.66 3.20 -16.34
CA PHE A 136 -1.65 2.24 -16.84
C PHE A 136 -2.86 2.87 -17.55
N LEU A 137 -3.37 3.99 -17.04
CA LEU A 137 -4.54 4.64 -17.61
C LEU A 137 -4.18 5.33 -18.92
N PRO A 138 -5.11 5.34 -19.90
CA PRO A 138 -4.94 6.07 -21.13
C PRO A 138 -4.64 7.56 -20.92
N ASP A 139 -3.92 8.18 -21.85
CA ASP A 139 -3.60 9.61 -21.82
C ASP A 139 -4.85 10.50 -21.83
N ASP A 140 -5.93 10.03 -22.48
CA ASP A 140 -7.23 10.72 -22.54
C ASP A 140 -8.15 10.39 -21.35
N PHE A 141 -7.69 9.60 -20.38
CA PHE A 141 -8.47 9.30 -19.18
C PHE A 141 -8.66 10.58 -18.35
N PRO A 142 -9.90 10.91 -17.90
CA PRO A 142 -10.18 12.16 -17.21
C PRO A 142 -9.24 12.44 -16.04
N GLU A 143 -8.79 13.68 -15.91
CA GLU A 143 -8.05 14.12 -14.72
C GLU A 143 -8.99 14.25 -13.52
N GLY A 144 -8.48 13.96 -12.32
CA GLY A 144 -9.26 14.00 -11.07
C GLY A 144 -10.25 12.85 -10.91
N VAL A 145 -10.31 11.92 -11.86
CA VAL A 145 -11.06 10.67 -11.74
C VAL A 145 -10.09 9.53 -11.44
N TYR A 146 -10.39 8.76 -10.41
CA TYR A 146 -9.55 7.72 -9.84
C TYR A 146 -10.37 6.42 -9.75
N PRO A 147 -10.11 5.40 -10.60
CA PRO A 147 -11.03 4.28 -10.76
C PRO A 147 -11.34 3.47 -9.48
N LEU A 148 -10.46 3.47 -8.49
CA LEU A 148 -10.63 2.71 -7.25
C LEU A 148 -11.16 3.55 -6.08
N ARG A 149 -11.53 4.82 -6.31
CA ARG A 149 -12.16 5.66 -5.30
C ARG A 149 -13.64 5.30 -5.12
N LEU A 150 -14.11 5.39 -3.88
CA LEU A 150 -15.48 5.07 -3.48
C LEU A 150 -16.37 6.31 -3.32
N ASP A 151 -15.84 7.49 -3.66
CA ASP A 151 -16.50 8.78 -3.54
C ASP A 151 -16.71 9.43 -4.93
N GLU A 152 -17.06 10.72 -4.95
CA GLU A 152 -17.31 11.48 -6.18
C GLU A 152 -16.11 11.58 -7.12
N THR A 153 -14.91 11.29 -6.65
CA THR A 153 -13.69 11.23 -7.48
C THR A 153 -13.51 9.86 -8.15
N GLY A 154 -14.43 8.91 -7.94
CA GLY A 154 -14.46 7.61 -8.59
C GLY A 154 -15.07 7.60 -10.00
N ILE A 155 -15.25 6.41 -10.58
CA ILE A 155 -15.92 6.23 -11.87
C ILE A 155 -17.38 6.69 -11.77
N THR A 156 -17.77 7.63 -12.62
CA THR A 156 -19.15 8.11 -12.66
C THR A 156 -20.07 7.13 -13.40
N PRO A 157 -21.39 7.09 -13.09
CA PRO A 157 -22.34 6.23 -13.81
C PRO A 157 -22.36 6.45 -15.33
N GLU A 158 -22.05 7.66 -15.79
CA GLU A 158 -22.01 8.03 -17.21
C GLU A 158 -20.85 7.35 -17.97
N MET A 159 -19.76 7.03 -17.26
CA MET A 159 -18.62 6.31 -17.81
C MET A 159 -18.89 4.80 -17.95
N VAL A 160 -19.89 4.27 -17.24
CA VAL A 160 -20.21 2.84 -17.22
C VAL A 160 -21.10 2.48 -18.40
N LYS A 161 -20.54 1.78 -19.38
CA LYS A 161 -21.27 1.29 -20.55
C LYS A 161 -21.74 -0.14 -20.33
N ASN A 162 -23.04 -0.37 -20.42
CA ASN A 162 -23.62 -1.71 -20.43
C ASN A 162 -23.79 -2.17 -21.88
N ALA A 163 -23.06 -3.21 -22.28
CA ALA A 163 -23.16 -3.78 -23.64
C ALA A 163 -24.51 -4.48 -23.94
N GLY A 164 -25.40 -4.54 -22.95
CA GLY A 164 -26.67 -5.22 -23.02
C GLY A 164 -26.54 -6.73 -22.90
N HIS A 165 -27.68 -7.38 -22.66
CA HIS A 165 -27.82 -8.82 -22.84
C HIS A 165 -28.86 -9.03 -23.95
N PRO A 166 -28.66 -9.95 -24.91
CA PRO A 166 -29.53 -10.11 -26.06
C PRO A 166 -31.01 -10.36 -25.71
N TYR A 167 -31.29 -10.85 -24.50
CA TYR A 167 -32.64 -11.11 -23.99
C TYR A 167 -33.14 -10.12 -22.94
N ARG A 168 -32.41 -9.03 -22.68
CA ARG A 168 -32.86 -8.00 -21.72
C ARG A 168 -33.99 -7.20 -22.36
N ARG A 169 -35.23 -7.53 -22.00
CA ARG A 169 -36.40 -6.73 -22.36
C ARG A 169 -36.41 -5.47 -21.49
N GLU A 170 -36.26 -4.31 -22.11
CA GLU A 170 -36.55 -3.05 -21.43
C GLU A 170 -38.03 -3.04 -21.03
N SER A 171 -38.30 -2.93 -19.74
CA SER A 171 -39.66 -2.74 -19.26
C SER A 171 -40.12 -1.35 -19.70
N LYS A 172 -41.13 -1.31 -20.57
CA LYS A 172 -41.80 -0.07 -20.98
C LYS A 172 -42.47 0.62 -19.80
#